data_AF-W6NGC0-F1
#
_entry.id   AF-W6NGC0-F1
#
_cell.length_a   1.000
_cell.length_b   1.000
_cell.length_c   1.000
_cell.angle_alpha   90.00
_cell.angle_beta   90.00
_cell.angle_gamma   90.00
#
_symmetry.space_group_name_H-M   'P 1'
#
loop_
_entity.id
_entity.type
_entity.pdbx_description
1 polymer ?
#
loop_
_entity_poly.entity_id
_entity_poly.type
_entity_poly.pdbx_seq_one_letter_code
_entity_poly.pdbx_strand_id
1 'polypeptide(L)'
;MGEAKKTRLLVAALDAASHTRFVRHILPKEPRDLNWTDTVETLKTLLGTKKSVFRRRFECFRTNFSPNEDIDNFVNLLMARALKANFKDIRKDTLECLALVFAFQAPELADYRVRFLRKLDEDERTTVDDLAREYHAWKSVKDDSKIVEAANSP
;
A
#
# COMPACT_ATOMS: atom_id res chain seq x y z
N MET A 1 -22.88 -18.74 20.64
CA MET A 1 -21.57 -18.74 21.33
C MET A 1 -21.32 -17.33 21.85
N GLY A 2 -21.04 -17.13 23.14
CA GLY A 2 -20.84 -15.78 23.70
C GLY A 2 -19.56 -15.11 23.18
N GLU A 3 -19.57 -13.79 23.04
CA GLU A 3 -18.46 -13.01 22.43
C GLU A 3 -17.12 -13.25 23.13
N ALA A 4 -17.09 -13.29 24.47
CA ALA A 4 -15.87 -13.59 25.22
C ALA A 4 -15.27 -14.97 24.89
N LYS A 5 -16.10 -15.97 24.55
CA LYS A 5 -15.60 -17.28 24.09
C LYS A 5 -15.04 -17.17 22.66
N LYS A 6 -15.67 -16.37 21.80
CA LYS A 6 -15.21 -16.10 20.42
C LYS A 6 -13.85 -15.41 20.40
N THR A 7 -13.67 -14.39 21.23
CA THR A 7 -12.40 -13.67 21.38
C THR A 7 -11.28 -14.61 21.84
N ARG A 8 -11.53 -15.41 22.88
CA ARG A 8 -10.54 -16.38 23.38
C ARG A 8 -10.15 -17.42 22.33
N LEU A 9 -11.12 -17.95 21.57
CA LEU A 9 -10.81 -18.90 20.49
C LEU A 9 -9.98 -18.27 19.37
N LEU A 10 -10.25 -17.01 19.01
CA LEU A 10 -9.46 -16.30 18.00
C LEU A 10 -8.01 -16.11 18.45
N VAL A 11 -7.80 -15.67 19.70
CA VAL A 11 -6.45 -15.50 20.26
C VAL A 11 -5.71 -16.84 20.37
N ALA A 12 -6.40 -17.91 20.77
CA ALA A 12 -5.83 -19.25 20.86
C ALA A 12 -5.46 -19.87 19.50
N ALA A 13 -6.07 -19.40 18.40
CA ALA A 13 -5.78 -19.86 17.05
C ALA A 13 -4.50 -19.22 16.46
N LEU A 14 -3.91 -18.24 17.13
CA LEU A 14 -2.66 -17.62 16.69
C LEU A 14 -1.49 -18.59 16.85
N ASP A 15 -0.58 -18.61 15.89
CA ASP A 15 0.71 -19.27 16.07
C ASP A 15 1.52 -18.59 17.19
N ALA A 16 2.54 -19.28 17.70
CA ALA A 16 3.32 -18.81 18.86
C ALA A 16 3.97 -17.44 18.63
N ALA A 17 4.42 -17.13 17.41
CA ALA A 17 5.07 -15.85 17.10
C ALA A 17 4.04 -14.72 17.04
N SER A 18 2.92 -14.95 16.36
CA SER A 18 1.78 -14.02 16.28
C SER A 18 1.17 -13.75 17.66
N HIS A 19 0.99 -14.79 18.48
CA HIS A 19 0.50 -14.67 19.85
C HIS A 19 1.44 -13.84 20.72
N THR A 20 2.75 -14.13 20.68
CA THR A 20 3.76 -13.35 21.43
C THR A 20 3.73 -11.88 21.05
N ARG A 21 3.64 -11.58 19.74
CA ARG A 21 3.56 -10.21 19.25
C ARG A 21 2.27 -9.51 19.68
N PHE A 22 1.15 -10.23 19.66
CA PHE A 22 -0.15 -9.75 20.14
C PHE A 22 -0.10 -9.39 21.63
N VAL A 23 0.32 -10.32 22.50
CA VAL A 23 0.40 -10.10 23.95
C VAL A 23 1.32 -8.93 24.29
N ARG A 24 2.48 -8.80 23.62
CA ARG A 24 3.39 -7.67 23.83
C ARG A 24 2.78 -6.33 23.42
N HIS A 25 1.98 -6.30 22.37
CA HIS A 25 1.40 -5.05 21.85
C HIS A 25 0.28 -4.51 22.75
N ILE A 26 -0.45 -5.38 23.43
CA ILE A 26 -1.60 -4.99 24.26
C ILE A 26 -1.23 -4.63 25.70
N LEU A 27 0.05 -4.78 26.08
CA LEU A 27 0.53 -4.44 27.41
C LEU A 27 0.14 -2.98 27.77
N PRO A 28 -0.28 -2.73 29.03
CA PRO A 28 -0.27 -3.65 30.17
C PRO A 28 -1.49 -4.58 30.28
N LYS A 29 -2.42 -4.59 29.31
CA LYS A 29 -3.62 -5.45 29.33
C LYS A 29 -3.27 -6.91 29.04
N GLU A 30 -4.13 -7.82 29.47
CA GLU A 30 -4.12 -9.23 29.06
C GLU A 30 -5.13 -9.51 27.94
N PRO A 31 -4.96 -10.61 27.17
CA PRO A 31 -5.92 -10.99 26.14
C PRO A 31 -7.36 -11.15 26.62
N ARG A 32 -7.56 -11.50 27.90
CA ARG A 32 -8.88 -11.65 28.52
C ARG A 32 -9.60 -10.32 28.77
N ASP A 33 -8.85 -9.22 28.77
CA ASP A 33 -9.37 -7.87 29.05
C ASP A 33 -9.90 -7.18 27.79
N LEU A 34 -9.63 -7.75 26.60
CA LEU A 34 -10.06 -7.21 25.32
C LEU A 34 -11.43 -7.80 24.92
N ASN A 35 -12.28 -6.93 24.37
CA ASN A 35 -13.50 -7.36 23.70
C ASN A 35 -13.17 -7.87 22.27
N TRP A 36 -14.19 -8.38 21.57
CA TRP A 36 -14.03 -8.88 20.20
C TRP A 36 -13.51 -7.83 19.22
N THR A 37 -14.09 -6.63 19.24
CA THR A 37 -13.75 -5.52 18.35
C THR A 37 -12.28 -5.10 18.54
N ASP A 38 -11.88 -4.82 19.77
CA ASP A 38 -10.51 -4.38 20.10
C ASP A 38 -9.48 -5.44 19.73
N THR A 39 -9.81 -6.73 19.95
CA THR A 39 -8.95 -7.85 19.58
C THR A 39 -8.77 -7.94 18.07
N VAL A 40 -9.87 -7.86 17.30
CA VAL A 40 -9.81 -7.91 15.84
C VAL A 40 -9.06 -6.71 15.27
N GLU A 41 -9.27 -5.51 15.81
CA GLU A 41 -8.57 -4.31 15.38
C GLU A 41 -7.06 -4.40 15.67
N THR A 42 -6.69 -4.85 16.86
CA THR A 42 -5.28 -5.09 17.22
C THR A 42 -4.62 -6.09 16.27
N LEU A 43 -5.30 -7.20 15.98
CA LEU A 43 -4.78 -8.21 15.06
C LEU A 43 -4.68 -7.69 13.63
N LYS A 44 -5.64 -6.88 13.16
CA LYS A 44 -5.54 -6.20 11.86
C LYS A 44 -4.34 -5.25 11.82
N THR A 45 -4.05 -4.54 12.88
CA THR A 45 -2.88 -3.64 12.96
C THR A 45 -1.57 -4.42 12.94
N LEU A 46 -1.50 -5.57 13.61
CA LEU A 46 -0.27 -6.36 13.72
C LEU A 46 0.00 -7.23 12.50
N LEU A 47 -1.03 -7.89 11.97
CA LEU A 47 -0.96 -8.93 10.94
C LEU A 47 -1.52 -8.48 9.60
N GLY A 48 -2.28 -7.38 9.57
CA GLY A 48 -2.81 -6.81 8.35
C GLY A 48 -1.72 -6.21 7.46
N THR A 49 -2.09 -6.00 6.20
CA THR A 49 -1.19 -5.36 5.24
C THR A 49 -0.96 -3.90 5.61
N LYS A 50 0.31 -3.49 5.68
CA LYS A 50 0.70 -2.07 5.83
C LYS A 50 0.66 -1.30 4.51
N LYS A 51 0.47 -1.99 3.39
CA LYS A 51 0.40 -1.35 2.06
C LYS A 51 -0.92 -0.61 1.93
N SER A 52 -0.89 0.62 1.42
CA SER A 52 -2.09 1.38 1.05
C SER A 52 -2.95 0.61 0.03
N VAL A 53 -4.21 1.01 -0.14
CA VAL A 53 -5.08 0.47 -1.19
C VAL A 53 -4.47 0.73 -2.57
N PHE A 54 -3.95 1.93 -2.80
CA PHE A 54 -3.29 2.31 -4.04
C PHE A 54 -2.11 1.38 -4.36
N ARG A 55 -1.22 1.14 -3.39
CA ARG A 55 -0.05 0.28 -3.58
C ARG A 55 -0.44 -1.14 -3.97
N ARG A 56 -1.51 -1.68 -3.37
CA ARG A 56 -2.02 -3.01 -3.73
C ARG A 56 -2.56 -3.06 -5.16
N ARG A 57 -3.24 -1.99 -5.61
CA ARG A 57 -3.70 -1.84 -7.00
C ARG A 57 -2.53 -1.77 -7.98
N PHE A 58 -1.55 -0.92 -7.67
CA PHE A 58 -0.33 -0.78 -8.47
C PHE A 58 0.43 -2.12 -8.62
N GLU A 59 0.63 -2.84 -7.53
CA GLU A 59 1.29 -4.16 -7.56
C GLU A 59 0.50 -5.21 -8.33
N CYS A 60 -0.84 -5.16 -8.28
CA CYS A 60 -1.69 -6.03 -9.07
C CYS A 60 -1.46 -5.79 -10.57
N PHE A 61 -1.50 -4.53 -11.02
CA PHE A 61 -1.27 -4.19 -12.43
C PHE A 61 0.16 -4.44 -12.90
N ARG A 62 1.15 -4.37 -12.00
CA ARG A 62 2.55 -4.69 -12.32
C ARG A 62 2.84 -6.20 -12.38
N THR A 63 1.83 -7.04 -12.19
CA THR A 63 2.00 -8.50 -12.28
C THR A 63 2.13 -8.89 -13.74
N ASN A 64 3.28 -9.47 -14.11
CA ASN A 64 3.58 -9.88 -15.47
C ASN A 64 3.69 -11.40 -15.53
N PHE A 65 3.12 -11.99 -16.59
CA PHE A 65 3.28 -13.40 -16.91
C PHE A 65 4.69 -13.65 -17.46
N SER A 66 5.38 -14.67 -16.95
CA SER A 66 6.70 -15.05 -17.48
C SER A 66 6.57 -16.14 -18.55
N PRO A 67 7.46 -16.20 -19.57
CA PRO A 67 7.33 -17.16 -20.68
C PRO A 67 7.23 -18.65 -20.29
N ASN A 68 7.77 -19.02 -19.13
CA ASN A 68 7.77 -20.41 -18.62
C ASN A 68 6.87 -20.57 -17.38
N GLU A 69 6.01 -19.60 -17.09
CA GLU A 69 5.09 -19.66 -15.95
C GLU A 69 3.88 -20.52 -16.27
N ASP A 70 3.41 -21.28 -15.28
CA ASP A 70 2.16 -22.01 -15.40
C ASP A 70 0.96 -21.05 -15.29
N ILE A 71 0.03 -21.14 -16.24
CA ILE A 71 -1.08 -20.19 -16.34
C ILE A 71 -2.05 -20.30 -15.17
N ASP A 72 -2.30 -21.50 -14.64
CA ASP A 72 -3.22 -21.69 -13.53
C ASP A 72 -2.65 -21.06 -12.25
N ASN A 73 -1.35 -21.26 -12.00
CA ASN A 73 -0.64 -20.59 -10.91
C ASN A 73 -0.69 -19.06 -11.06
N PHE A 74 -0.46 -18.54 -12.27
CA PHE A 74 -0.53 -17.10 -12.53
C PHE A 74 -1.93 -16.52 -12.31
N VAL A 75 -2.97 -17.18 -12.82
CA VAL A 75 -4.37 -16.76 -12.66
C VAL A 75 -4.75 -16.74 -11.18
N ASN A 76 -4.40 -17.79 -10.43
CA ASN A 76 -4.63 -17.84 -8.99
C ASN A 76 -3.95 -16.69 -8.24
N LEU A 77 -2.69 -16.38 -8.60
CA LEU A 77 -1.95 -15.25 -8.04
C LEU A 77 -2.60 -13.91 -8.39
N LEU A 78 -3.00 -13.72 -9.64
CA LEU A 78 -3.65 -12.50 -10.12
C LEU A 78 -4.99 -12.28 -9.41
N MET A 79 -5.82 -13.32 -9.28
CA MET A 79 -7.09 -13.25 -8.55
C MET A 79 -6.88 -12.89 -7.08
N ALA A 80 -5.88 -13.50 -6.42
CA ALA A 80 -5.55 -13.17 -5.04
C ALA A 80 -5.07 -11.72 -4.86
N ARG A 81 -4.31 -11.18 -5.83
CA ARG A 81 -3.90 -9.76 -5.84
C ARG A 81 -5.07 -8.82 -6.13
N ALA A 82 -5.94 -9.17 -7.09
CA ALA A 82 -7.10 -8.39 -7.46
C ALA A 82 -8.09 -8.25 -6.29
N LEU A 83 -8.29 -9.32 -5.51
CA LEU A 83 -9.09 -9.28 -4.29
C LEU A 83 -8.51 -8.29 -3.26
N LYS A 84 -7.19 -8.33 -3.05
CA LYS A 84 -6.49 -7.39 -2.14
C LYS A 84 -6.48 -5.95 -2.64
N ALA A 85 -6.51 -5.75 -3.96
CA ALA A 85 -6.54 -4.43 -4.60
C ALA A 85 -7.90 -3.72 -4.48
N ASN A 86 -8.96 -4.45 -4.12
CA ASN A 86 -10.33 -3.93 -3.99
C ASN A 86 -10.75 -3.08 -5.19
N PHE A 87 -10.83 -3.70 -6.37
CA PHE A 87 -11.22 -3.03 -7.62
C PHE A 87 -12.70 -2.75 -7.75
N LYS A 88 -13.55 -3.38 -6.93
CA LYS A 88 -15.02 -3.23 -6.99
C LYS A 88 -15.45 -1.75 -6.93
N ASP A 89 -14.75 -0.95 -6.12
CA ASP A 89 -15.07 0.45 -5.86
C ASP A 89 -13.95 1.39 -6.34
N ILE A 90 -13.27 1.05 -7.45
CA ILE A 90 -12.21 1.91 -7.99
C ILE A 90 -12.80 3.16 -8.65
N ARG A 91 -12.26 4.34 -8.32
CA ARG A 91 -12.64 5.59 -9.00
C ARG A 91 -11.93 5.71 -10.35
N LYS A 92 -12.56 6.42 -11.27
CA LYS A 92 -11.96 6.82 -12.55
C LYS A 92 -10.64 7.57 -12.33
N ASP A 93 -10.60 8.56 -11.46
CA ASP A 93 -9.36 9.33 -11.20
C ASP A 93 -8.22 8.45 -10.70
N THR A 94 -8.53 7.42 -9.90
CA THR A 94 -7.52 6.46 -9.44
C THR A 94 -6.93 5.65 -10.59
N LEU A 95 -7.75 5.25 -11.57
CA LEU A 95 -7.28 4.56 -12.77
C LEU A 95 -6.39 5.48 -13.62
N GLU A 96 -6.78 6.75 -13.79
CA GLU A 96 -5.99 7.75 -14.52
C GLU A 96 -4.64 8.02 -13.82
N CYS A 97 -4.63 8.11 -12.50
CA CYS A 97 -3.39 8.24 -11.72
C CYS A 97 -2.48 7.01 -11.87
N LEU A 98 -3.05 5.80 -11.83
CA LEU A 98 -2.29 4.57 -12.08
C LEU A 98 -1.69 4.59 -13.49
N ALA A 99 -2.48 4.95 -14.51
CA ALA A 99 -2.02 5.04 -15.88
C ALA A 99 -0.87 6.06 -16.03
N LEU A 100 -0.96 7.22 -15.37
CA LEU A 100 0.11 8.21 -15.35
C LEU A 100 1.39 7.67 -14.68
N VAL A 101 1.28 7.00 -13.54
CA VAL A 101 2.43 6.36 -12.88
C VAL A 101 3.07 5.32 -13.80
N PHE A 102 2.26 4.54 -14.53
CA PHE A 102 2.76 3.59 -15.52
C PHE A 102 3.43 4.28 -16.71
N ALA A 103 2.96 5.44 -17.17
CA ALA A 103 3.61 6.18 -18.25
C ALA A 103 5.04 6.65 -17.91
N PHE A 104 5.40 6.74 -16.62
CA PHE A 104 6.71 7.23 -16.15
C PHE A 104 7.73 6.09 -15.91
N GLN A 105 7.74 5.02 -16.72
CA GLN A 105 8.65 3.88 -16.48
C GLN A 105 10.13 4.19 -16.70
N ALA A 106 10.46 5.18 -17.54
CA ALA A 106 11.84 5.53 -17.86
C ALA A 106 12.68 5.79 -16.59
N PRO A 107 13.93 5.29 -16.50
CA PRO A 107 14.77 5.44 -15.31
C PRO A 107 14.95 6.90 -14.86
N GLU A 108 15.03 7.83 -15.81
CA GLU A 108 15.22 9.26 -15.60
C GLU A 108 14.01 9.94 -14.93
N LEU A 109 12.86 9.24 -14.94
CA LEU A 109 11.60 9.70 -14.36
C LEU A 109 11.29 9.05 -13.00
N ALA A 110 12.21 8.24 -12.46
CA ALA A 110 11.97 7.46 -11.25
C ALA A 110 11.62 8.32 -10.03
N ASP A 111 12.18 9.51 -9.91
CA ASP A 111 11.94 10.42 -8.80
C ASP A 111 10.55 11.06 -8.84
N TYR A 112 10.05 11.41 -10.04
CA TYR A 112 8.65 11.80 -10.22
C TYR A 112 7.70 10.66 -9.84
N ARG A 113 8.00 9.42 -10.26
CA ARG A 113 7.18 8.26 -9.83
C ARG A 113 7.14 8.12 -8.31
N VAL A 114 8.28 8.23 -7.62
CA VAL A 114 8.33 8.12 -6.15
C VAL A 114 7.44 9.19 -5.51
N ARG A 115 7.45 10.42 -6.03
CA ARG A 115 6.58 11.50 -5.53
C ARG A 115 5.11 11.23 -5.79
N PHE A 116 4.74 10.76 -6.99
CA PHE A 116 3.37 10.38 -7.30
C PHE A 116 2.88 9.26 -6.38
N LEU A 117 3.67 8.20 -6.20
CA LEU A 117 3.36 7.10 -5.31
C LEU A 117 3.11 7.58 -3.88
N ARG A 118 3.97 8.48 -3.36
CA ARG A 118 3.79 9.05 -2.02
C ARG A 118 2.47 9.83 -1.91
N LYS A 119 2.17 10.70 -2.86
CA LYS A 119 0.93 11.51 -2.87
C LYS A 119 -0.32 10.62 -2.91
N LEU A 120 -0.28 9.55 -3.71
CA LEU A 120 -1.36 8.58 -3.85
C LEU A 120 -1.52 7.66 -2.62
N ASP A 121 -0.45 7.46 -1.84
CA ASP A 121 -0.51 6.76 -0.55
C ASP A 121 -1.05 7.66 0.57
N GLU A 122 -0.85 8.98 0.47
CA GLU A 122 -1.33 9.98 1.44
C GLU A 122 -2.81 10.32 1.28
N ASP A 123 -3.28 10.51 0.04
CA ASP A 123 -4.67 10.83 -0.26
C ASP A 123 -5.24 9.96 -1.37
N GLU A 124 -6.18 9.07 -1.01
CA GLU A 124 -6.88 8.23 -1.97
C GLU A 124 -7.71 9.07 -2.96
N ARG A 125 -8.07 10.32 -2.65
CA ARG A 125 -8.82 11.25 -3.51
C ARG A 125 -7.98 12.04 -4.51
N THR A 126 -6.66 11.85 -4.50
CA THR A 126 -5.74 12.44 -5.48
C THR A 126 -6.24 12.21 -6.92
N THR A 127 -6.18 13.27 -7.72
CA THR A 127 -6.52 13.28 -9.14
C THR A 127 -5.28 13.33 -10.04
N VAL A 128 -5.45 13.09 -11.33
CA VAL A 128 -4.35 13.21 -12.29
C VAL A 128 -3.82 14.65 -12.37
N ASP A 129 -4.68 15.65 -12.18
CA ASP A 129 -4.30 17.06 -12.13
C ASP A 129 -3.45 17.39 -10.91
N ASP A 130 -3.70 16.76 -9.77
CA ASP A 130 -2.84 16.87 -8.59
C ASP A 130 -1.43 16.34 -8.86
N LEU A 131 -1.33 15.25 -9.61
CA LEU A 131 -0.04 14.68 -10.01
C LEU A 131 0.67 15.56 -11.04
N ALA A 132 -0.07 16.16 -11.98
CA ALA A 132 0.49 17.14 -12.91
C ALA A 132 1.04 18.37 -12.18
N ARG A 133 0.32 18.88 -11.16
CA ARG A 133 0.82 19.94 -10.28
C ARG A 133 2.10 19.52 -9.55
N GLU A 134 2.14 18.31 -9.01
CA GLU A 134 3.34 17.77 -8.35
C GLU A 134 4.53 17.68 -9.31
N TYR A 135 4.29 17.25 -10.56
CA TYR A 135 5.29 17.21 -11.61
C TYR A 135 5.87 18.61 -11.88
N HIS A 136 5.02 19.60 -12.11
CA HIS A 136 5.47 20.97 -12.39
C HIS A 136 6.21 21.58 -11.21
N ALA A 137 5.72 21.39 -9.98
CA ALA A 137 6.41 21.86 -8.78
C ALA A 137 7.81 21.24 -8.65
N TRP A 138 7.93 19.93 -8.85
CA TRP A 138 9.23 19.26 -8.75
C TRP A 138 10.18 19.61 -9.89
N LYS A 139 9.66 19.81 -11.10
CA LYS A 139 10.44 20.29 -12.23
C LYS A 139 11.04 21.67 -11.95
N SER A 140 10.25 22.60 -11.41
CA SER A 140 10.74 23.91 -10.99
C SER A 140 11.90 23.80 -10.01
N VAL A 141 11.75 22.97 -8.95
CA VAL A 141 12.81 22.76 -7.96
C VAL A 141 14.10 22.22 -8.58
N LYS A 142 14.00 21.30 -9.54
CA LYS A 142 15.16 20.80 -10.28
C LYS A 142 15.85 21.88 -11.11
N ASP A 143 15.06 22.71 -11.79
CA ASP A 143 15.59 23.76 -12.63
C ASP A 143 16.27 24.84 -11.77
N ASP A 144 15.68 25.22 -10.64
CA ASP A 144 16.28 26.13 -9.65
C ASP A 144 17.59 25.55 -9.07
N SER A 145 17.61 24.24 -8.77
CA SER A 145 18.81 23.58 -8.24
C SER A 145 19.99 23.65 -9.22
N LYS A 146 19.74 23.47 -10.52
CA LYS A 146 20.79 23.60 -11.55
C LYS A 146 21.34 25.02 -11.63
N ILE A 147 20.49 26.04 -11.47
CA ILE A 147 20.93 27.44 -11.46
C ILE A 147 21.88 27.69 -10.28
N VAL A 148 21.51 27.19 -9.10
CA VAL A 148 22.34 27.33 -7.88
C VAL A 148 23.65 26.55 -8.00
N GLU A 149 23.64 25.33 -8.56
CA GLU A 149 24.85 24.54 -8.79
C GLU A 149 25.80 25.22 -9.78
N ALA A 150 25.26 25.78 -10.88
CA ALA A 150 26.05 26.51 -11.86
C ALA A 150 26.67 27.79 -11.26
N ALA A 151 25.95 28.51 -10.40
CA ALA A 151 26.44 29.70 -9.72
C ALA A 151 27.55 29.40 -8.69
N ASN A 152 27.58 28.19 -8.15
CA ASN A 152 28.55 27.75 -7.13
C ASN A 152 29.71 26.92 -7.71
N SER A 153 29.78 26.76 -9.03
CA SER A 153 30.90 26.07 -9.68
C SER A 153 32.11 27.01 -9.79
N PRO A 154 33.33 26.58 -9.37
CA PRO A 154 34.53 27.41 -9.33
C PRO A 154 35.06 27.82 -10.72
#